data_AF-A0A924BYL9-F1
#
_entry.id   AF-A0A924BYL9-F1
#
_cell.length_a   1.000
_cell.length_b   1.000
_cell.length_c   1.000
_cell.angle_alpha   90.00
_cell.angle_beta   90.00
_cell.angle_gamma   90.00
#
_symmetry.space_group_name_H-M   'P 1'
#
loop_
_entity.id
_entity.type
_entity.pdbx_description
1 polymer ?
#
loop_
_entity_poly.entity_id
_entity_poly.type
_entity_poly.pdbx_seq_one_letter_code
_entity_poly.pdbx_strand_id
1 'polypeptide(L)' 'MGLVTAKEIAKVINADKYGVFGTFTGWVLMKVLKISALNKLYDNNKHMNDVSFLNGLLDDLRIKFEIPEEDFKRLPK' A
#
# COMPACT_ATOMS: atom_id res chain seq x y z
N MET A 1 4.45 -6.69 10.24
CA MET A 1 4.72 -7.33 8.94
C MET A 1 3.95 -6.51 7.92
N GLY A 2 4.66 -5.62 7.21
CA GLY A 2 4.07 -4.69 6.25
C GLY A 2 3.75 -5.37 4.93
N LEU A 3 3.13 -4.62 4.02
CA LEU A 3 2.69 -5.11 2.70
C LEU A 3 3.85 -5.65 1.85
N VAL A 4 5.01 -4.99 1.92
CA VAL A 4 6.21 -5.36 1.13
C VAL A 4 7.49 -5.19 1.96
N THR A 5 8.48 -6.06 1.77
CA THR A 5 9.80 -6.00 2.40
C THR A 5 10.90 -5.53 1.44
N ALA A 6 12.01 -5.05 2.01
CA ALA A 6 13.19 -4.66 1.23
C ALA A 6 13.79 -5.82 0.41
N LYS A 7 13.71 -7.05 0.94
CA LYS A 7 14.21 -8.26 0.27
C LYS A 7 13.34 -8.63 -0.94
N GLU A 8 12.02 -8.48 -0.83
CA GLU A 8 11.10 -8.70 -1.96
C GLU A 8 11.36 -7.68 -3.07
N ILE A 9 11.54 -6.39 -2.72
CA ILE A 9 11.90 -5.36 -3.70
C ILE A 9 13.23 -5.69 -4.37
N ALA A 10 14.26 -6.06 -3.60
CA ALA A 10 15.56 -6.44 -4.14
C ALA A 10 15.45 -7.61 -5.13
N LYS A 11 14.59 -8.60 -4.84
CA LYS A 11 14.34 -9.74 -5.72
C LYS A 11 13.61 -9.32 -7.00
N VAL A 12 12.59 -8.47 -6.90
CA VAL A 12 11.82 -7.98 -8.07
C VAL A 12 12.70 -7.21 -9.06
N ILE A 13 13.67 -6.45 -8.56
CA ILE A 13 14.61 -5.69 -9.41
C ILE A 13 15.90 -6.45 -9.76
N ASN A 14 15.99 -7.75 -9.43
CA ASN A 14 17.18 -8.59 -9.62
C ASN A 14 18.47 -8.06 -8.96
N ALA A 15 18.34 -7.32 -7.86
CA ALA A 15 19.46 -6.85 -7.04
C ALA A 15 19.83 -7.84 -5.91
N ASP A 16 18.99 -8.83 -5.62
CA ASP A 16 19.20 -9.85 -4.59
C ASP A 16 20.48 -10.68 -4.79
N LYS A 17 20.94 -10.83 -6.04
CA LYS A 17 22.25 -11.44 -6.38
C LYS A 17 23.46 -10.76 -5.69
N TYR A 18 23.31 -9.51 -5.27
CA TYR A 18 24.35 -8.77 -4.53
C TYR A 18 24.23 -8.96 -3.01
N GLY A 19 23.40 -9.91 -2.55
CA GLY A 19 23.25 -10.26 -1.14
C GLY A 19 22.78 -9.08 -0.27
N VAL A 20 23.55 -8.77 0.77
CA VAL A 20 23.23 -7.68 1.71
C VAL A 20 23.15 -6.31 1.03
N PHE A 21 23.99 -6.06 0.02
CA PHE A 21 23.95 -4.81 -0.75
C PHE A 21 22.66 -4.72 -1.58
N GLY A 22 22.21 -5.84 -2.15
CA GLY A 22 20.92 -5.94 -2.82
C GLY A 22 19.76 -5.56 -1.90
N THR A 23 19.73 -6.16 -0.70
CA THR A 23 18.68 -5.85 0.30
C THR A 23 18.72 -4.38 0.73
N PHE A 24 19.93 -3.81 0.88
CA PHE A 24 20.10 -2.38 1.16
C PHE A 24 19.52 -1.49 0.06
N THR A 25 19.77 -1.79 -1.22
CA THR A 25 19.16 -1.03 -2.33
C THR A 25 17.63 -1.10 -2.31
N GLY A 26 17.05 -2.27 -1.99
CA GLY A 26 15.62 -2.43 -1.78
C GLY A 26 15.09 -1.53 -0.67
N TRP A 27 15.80 -1.45 0.46
CA TRP A 27 15.45 -0.55 1.56
C TRP A 27 15.54 0.94 1.17
N VAL A 28 16.57 1.35 0.43
CA VAL A 28 16.71 2.72 -0.08
C VAL A 28 15.52 3.07 -0.98
N LEU A 29 15.16 2.19 -1.91
CA LEU A 29 14.00 2.38 -2.79
C LEU A 29 12.70 2.51 -1.99
N MET A 30 12.53 1.72 -0.93
CA MET A 30 11.36 1.85 -0.05
C MET A 30 11.22 3.23 0.59
N LYS A 31 12.34 3.91 0.87
CA LYS A 31 12.34 5.25 1.44
C LYS A 31 12.05 6.29 0.37
N VAL A 32 12.77 6.23 -0.75
CA VAL A 32 12.67 7.22 -1.85
C VAL A 32 11.26 7.21 -2.47
N LEU A 33 10.73 6.02 -2.76
CA LEU A 33 9.41 5.86 -3.38
C LEU A 33 8.26 5.88 -2.36
N LYS A 34 8.55 6.20 -1.08
CA LYS A 34 7.58 6.21 0.02
C LYS A 34 6.81 4.90 0.24
N ILE A 35 7.33 3.76 -0.23
CA ILE A 35 6.75 2.42 0.07
C ILE A 35 6.72 2.17 1.57
N SER A 36 7.67 2.72 2.33
CA SER A 36 7.62 2.70 3.81
C SER A 36 6.35 3.35 4.37
N ALA A 37 5.87 4.43 3.75
CA ALA A 37 4.64 5.10 4.16
C ALA A 37 3.41 4.25 3.80
N LEU A 38 3.42 3.60 2.62
CA LEU A 38 2.37 2.66 2.23
C LEU A 38 2.29 1.45 3.17
N ASN A 39 3.43 0.89 3.58
CA ASN A 39 3.48 -0.16 4.58
C ASN A 39 2.88 0.29 5.92
N LYS A 40 3.14 1.53 6.35
CA LYS A 40 2.56 2.07 7.59
C LYS A 40 1.04 2.21 7.47
N LEU A 41 0.55 2.74 6.35
CA LEU A 41 -0.88 2.84 6.05
C LEU A 41 -1.55 1.46 6.07
N TYR A 42 -0.93 0.47 5.43
CA TYR A 42 -1.40 -0.91 5.44
C TYR A 42 -1.36 -1.51 6.86
N ASP A 43 -0.25 -1.39 7.59
CA ASP A 43 -0.12 -1.94 8.94
C ASP A 43 -1.16 -1.34 9.92
N ASN A 44 -1.50 -0.06 9.75
CA ASN A 44 -2.55 0.59 10.52
C ASN A 44 -3.93 0.00 10.25
N ASN A 45 -4.25 -0.40 9.01
CA ASN A 45 -5.62 -0.76 8.61
C ASN A 45 -5.85 -2.26 8.41
N LYS A 46 -4.81 -3.07 8.16
CA LYS A 46 -4.90 -4.50 7.78
C LYS A 46 -5.62 -5.43 8.76
N HIS A 47 -5.91 -4.94 9.97
CA HIS A 47 -6.65 -5.67 10.99
C HIS A 47 -8.18 -5.53 10.81
N MET A 48 -8.62 -4.57 10.01
CA MET A 48 -10.00 -4.38 9.58
C MET A 48 -10.31 -5.27 8.37
N ASN A 49 -11.59 -5.63 8.19
CA ASN A 49 -12.05 -6.45 7.07
C ASN A 49 -13.00 -5.67 6.14
N ASP A 50 -13.06 -6.10 4.88
CA ASP A 50 -14.01 -5.64 3.87
C ASP A 50 -14.12 -4.10 3.77
N VAL A 51 -15.32 -3.57 3.93
CA VAL A 51 -15.63 -2.14 3.81
C VAL A 51 -14.95 -1.32 4.90
N SER A 52 -14.78 -1.89 6.11
CA SER A 52 -14.10 -1.20 7.21
C SER A 52 -12.63 -0.93 6.90
N PHE A 53 -11.96 -1.86 6.22
CA PHE A 53 -10.59 -1.64 5.73
C PHE A 53 -10.53 -0.48 4.73
N LEU A 54 -11.45 -0.44 3.77
CA LEU A 54 -11.51 0.63 2.77
C LEU A 54 -11.77 2.00 3.40
N ASN A 55 -12.72 2.07 4.34
CA ASN A 55 -13.02 3.31 5.05
C ASN A 55 -11.83 3.78 5.90
N GLY A 56 -11.16 2.88 6.62
CA GLY A 56 -9.96 3.23 7.40
C GLY A 56 -8.84 3.79 6.53
N LEU A 57 -8.63 3.25 5.32
CA LEU A 57 -7.69 3.82 4.36
C LEU A 57 -8.09 5.22 3.89
N LEU A 58 -9.37 5.44 3.60
CA LEU A 58 -9.89 6.76 3.19
C LEU A 58 -9.68 7.79 4.31
N ASP A 59 -9.95 7.42 5.56
CA ASP A 59 -9.77 8.29 6.73
C ASP A 59 -8.28 8.64 6.96
N ASP A 60 -7.39 7.65 6.93
CA ASP A 60 -5.94 7.87 7.09
C ASP A 60 -5.36 8.75 5.98
N LEU A 61 -5.87 8.60 4.75
CA LEU A 61 -5.49 9.43 3.59
C LEU A 61 -6.24 10.77 3.55
N ARG A 62 -7.20 10.99 4.45
CA ARG A 62 -8.09 12.17 4.48
C ARG A 62 -8.85 12.39 3.17
N ILE A 63 -9.25 11.30 2.53
CA ILE A 63 -10.03 11.30 1.30
C ILE A 63 -11.51 11.28 1.69
N LYS A 64 -12.25 12.33 1.34
CA LYS A 64 -13.70 12.33 1.44
C LYS A 64 -14.27 11.70 0.17
N PHE A 65 -14.77 10.48 0.27
CA PHE A 65 -15.45 9.80 -0.82
C PHE A 65 -16.95 10.05 -0.70
N GLU A 66 -17.54 10.66 -1.73
CA GLU A 66 -18.98 10.85 -1.86
C GLU A 66 -19.44 10.21 -3.17
N ILE A 67 -20.49 9.39 -3.12
CA ILE A 67 -21.08 8.81 -4.32
C ILE A 67 -22.21 9.73 -4.78
N PRO A 68 -22.15 10.30 -6.00
CA PRO A 68 -23.25 11.09 -6.54
C PRO A 68 -24.49 10.22 -6.75
N GLU A 69 -25.67 10.72 -6.37
CA GLU A 69 -26.94 9.99 -6.57
C GLU A 69 -27.19 9.61 -8.03
N GLU A 70 -26.71 10.42 -8.98
CA GLU A 70 -26.83 10.17 -10.41
C GLU A 70 -26.07 8.92 -10.87
N ASP A 71 -24.92 8.62 -10.26
CA ASP A 71 -24.14 7.42 -10.58
C ASP A 71 -24.81 6.16 -10.04
N PHE A 72 -25.51 6.27 -8.90
CA PHE A 72 -26.31 5.17 -8.37
C PHE A 72 -27.47 4.80 -9.30
N LYS A 73 -28.10 5.79 -9.96
CA LYS A 73 -29.20 5.59 -10.93
C LYS A 73 -28.75 4.89 -12.23
N ARG A 74 -27.44 4.85 -12.51
CA ARG A 74 -26.85 4.20 -13.69
C ARG A 74 -26.54 2.71 -13.48
N LEU A 75 -26.67 2.21 -12.25
CA LEU A 75 -26.45 0.80 -11.96
C LEU A 75 -27.54 -0.06 -12.64
N PRO A 76 -27.18 -1.13 -13.37
CA PRO A 76 -28.16 -2.04 -13.97
C PRO A 76 -29.04 -2.69 -12.89
N LYS A 77 -30.30 -2.97 -13.23
CA LYS A 77 -31.23 -3.71 -12.38
C LYS A 77 -31.05 -5.22 -12.51
#